data_AF-A0A4Y9L1Q4-F1
#
_entry.id   AF-A0A4Y9L1Q4-F1
#
_cell.length_a   1.000
_cell.length_b   1.000
_cell.length_c   1.000
_cell.angle_alpha   90.00
_cell.angle_beta   90.00
_cell.angle_gamma   90.00
#
_symmetry.space_group_name_H-M   'P 1'
#
loop_
_entity.id
_entity.type
_entity.pdbx_description
1 polymer ?
#
loop_
_entity_poly.entity_id
_entity_poly.type
_entity_poly.pdbx_seq_one_letter_code
_entity_poly.pdbx_strand_id
1 'polypeptide(L)'
;MQNLATIDVALDEMLVNLAAIVLRLAQPELTRTPEARRALTQSVRQYGVCAARSSDPRVHELKMQLDETLKPSLRVVAIDGVKVS
;
A
#
# COMPACT_ATOMS: atom_id res chain seq x y z
N MET A 1 -23.36 23.95 -2.74
CA MET A 1 -23.09 22.49 -2.76
C MET A 1 -22.07 22.07 -3.83
N GLN A 2 -21.99 22.72 -5.00
CA GLN A 2 -20.98 22.39 -6.04
C GLN A 2 -19.52 22.50 -5.58
N ASN A 3 -19.17 23.50 -4.76
CA ASN A 3 -17.79 23.66 -4.27
C ASN A 3 -17.29 22.49 -3.40
N LEU A 4 -18.18 21.84 -2.65
CA LEU A 4 -17.83 20.68 -1.83
C LEU A 4 -17.53 19.46 -2.72
N ALA A 5 -18.35 19.23 -3.75
CA ALA A 5 -18.11 18.18 -4.72
C ALA A 5 -16.78 18.38 -5.48
N THR A 6 -16.41 19.61 -5.81
CA THR A 6 -15.11 19.91 -6.43
C THR A 6 -13.94 19.60 -5.49
N ILE A 7 -14.09 19.87 -4.19
CA ILE A 7 -13.07 19.53 -3.19
C ILE A 7 -12.92 18.02 -3.07
N ASP A 8 -14.03 17.27 -3.02
CA ASP A 8 -14.00 15.80 -2.94
C ASP A 8 -13.26 15.18 -4.13
N VAL A 9 -13.54 15.65 -5.35
CA VAL A 9 -12.83 15.19 -6.56
C VAL A 9 -11.33 15.53 -6.50
N ALA A 10 -10.97 16.73 -6.05
CA ALA A 10 -9.57 17.12 -5.93
C ALA A 10 -8.83 16.27 -4.89
N LEU A 11 -9.48 15.93 -3.77
CA LEU A 11 -8.93 15.04 -2.76
C LEU A 11 -8.75 13.61 -3.29
N ASP A 12 -9.72 13.10 -4.05
CA ASP A 12 -9.62 11.78 -4.69
C ASP A 12 -8.45 11.73 -5.68
N GLU A 13 -8.27 12.76 -6.50
CA GLU A 13 -7.11 12.86 -7.40
C GLU A 13 -5.77 12.93 -6.63
N MET A 14 -5.73 13.65 -5.51
CA MET A 14 -4.55 13.65 -4.64
C MET A 14 -4.26 12.25 -4.06
N LEU A 15 -5.29 11.49 -3.69
CA LEU A 15 -5.13 10.10 -3.22
C LEU A 15 -4.61 9.19 -4.33
N VAL A 16 -5.12 9.32 -5.55
CA VAL A 16 -4.62 8.55 -6.70
C VAL A 16 -3.12 8.80 -6.91
N ASN A 17 -2.70 10.08 -6.92
CA ASN A 17 -1.31 10.45 -7.10
C ASN A 17 -0.42 9.97 -5.94
N LEU A 18 -0.90 10.08 -4.70
CA LEU A 18 -0.18 9.60 -3.53
C LEU A 18 0.05 8.09 -3.58
N ALA A 19 -0.98 7.31 -3.92
CA ALA A 19 -0.82 5.86 -4.06
C ALA A 19 0.18 5.48 -5.14
N ALA A 20 0.20 6.17 -6.28
CA ALA A 20 1.19 5.93 -7.33
C ALA A 20 2.62 6.17 -6.82
N ILE A 21 2.85 7.16 -5.97
CA ILE A 21 4.15 7.40 -5.33
C ILE A 21 4.49 6.26 -4.36
N VAL A 22 3.55 5.86 -3.49
CA VAL A 22 3.79 4.77 -2.52
C VAL A 22 4.08 3.45 -3.24
N LEU A 23 3.39 3.14 -4.35
CA LEU A 23 3.67 1.95 -5.17
C LEU A 23 5.08 1.96 -5.74
N ARG A 24 5.59 3.12 -6.18
CA ARG A 24 6.99 3.24 -6.63
C ARG A 24 7.97 3.01 -5.48
N LEU A 25 7.66 3.47 -4.28
CA LEU A 25 8.47 3.25 -3.09
C LEU A 25 8.40 1.80 -2.57
N ALA A 26 7.36 1.05 -2.94
CA ALA A 26 7.19 -0.35 -2.56
C ALA A 26 8.15 -1.32 -3.27
N GLN A 27 8.96 -0.83 -4.22
CA GLN A 27 9.95 -1.65 -4.92
C GLN A 27 10.89 -2.37 -3.93
N PRO A 28 11.16 -3.68 -4.13
CA PRO A 28 12.02 -4.46 -3.24
C PRO A 28 13.41 -3.84 -3.06
N GLU A 29 13.92 -3.12 -4.06
CA GLU A 29 15.20 -2.42 -4.04
C GLU A 29 15.24 -1.33 -2.97
N LEU A 30 14.11 -0.67 -2.71
CA LEU A 30 13.98 0.46 -1.78
C LEU A 30 13.52 0.04 -0.38
N THR A 31 13.01 -1.19 -0.24
CA THR A 31 12.36 -1.70 1.00
C THR A 31 13.12 -2.87 1.62
N ARG A 32 14.41 -3.03 1.28
CA ARG A 32 15.27 -4.12 1.77
C ARG A 32 15.53 -4.06 3.28
N THR A 33 15.51 -2.87 3.85
CA THR A 33 15.77 -2.71 5.29
C THR A 33 14.48 -2.87 6.10
N PRO A 34 14.55 -3.41 7.32
CA PRO A 34 13.40 -3.51 8.21
C PRO A 34 12.70 -2.16 8.46
N GLU A 35 13.48 -1.08 8.57
CA GLU A 35 13.00 0.27 8.80
C GLU A 35 12.21 0.79 7.59
N ALA A 36 12.75 0.62 6.37
CA ALA A 36 12.08 1.04 5.14
C ALA A 36 10.79 0.24 4.93
N ARG A 37 10.81 -1.07 5.22
CA ARG A 37 9.61 -1.91 5.13
C ARG A 37 8.54 -1.53 6.17
N ARG A 38 8.95 -1.15 7.38
CA ARG A 38 8.03 -0.62 8.40
C ARG A 38 7.44 0.71 7.97
N ALA A 39 8.25 1.61 7.40
CA ALA A 39 7.79 2.89 6.88
C ALA A 39 6.78 2.70 5.74
N LEU A 40 7.04 1.78 4.80
CA LEU A 40 6.08 1.42 3.75
C LEU A 40 4.76 0.93 4.34
N THR A 41 4.81 0.00 5.30
CA THR A 41 3.61 -0.53 5.98
C THR A 41 2.79 0.58 6.61
N GLN A 42 3.45 1.55 7.25
CA GLN A 42 2.79 2.71 7.84
C GLN A 42 2.13 3.60 6.78
N SER A 43 2.82 3.88 5.68
CA SER A 43 2.30 4.68 4.56
C SER A 43 1.06 4.03 3.93
N VAL A 44 1.11 2.72 3.67
CA VAL A 44 -0.04 1.97 3.13
C VAL A 44 -1.23 2.00 4.10
N ARG A 45 -0.98 1.81 5.41
CA ARG A 45 -2.04 1.90 6.42
C ARG A 45 -2.69 3.27 6.45
N GLN A 46 -1.90 4.35 6.39
CA GLN A 46 -2.41 5.73 6.36
C GLN A 46 -3.23 5.99 5.10
N TYR A 47 -2.74 5.54 3.95
CA TYR A 47 -3.49 5.59 2.70
C TYR A 47 -4.84 4.86 2.82
N GLY A 48 -4.85 3.67 3.43
CA GLY A 48 -6.04 2.86 3.64
C GLY A 48 -7.13 3.54 4.50
N VAL A 49 -6.76 4.45 5.41
CA VAL A 49 -7.70 5.26 6.20
C VAL A 49 -8.39 6.31 5.32
N CYS A 50 -7.64 6.98 4.45
CA CYS A 50 -8.20 7.97 3.52
C CYS A 50 -9.05 7.29 2.44
N ALA A 51 -8.55 6.20 1.87
CA ALA A 51 -9.24 5.42 0.83
C ALA A 51 -10.62 4.91 1.30
N ALA A 52 -10.78 4.55 2.58
CA ALA A 52 -12.05 4.10 3.13
C ALA A 52 -13.18 5.15 3.08
N ARG A 53 -12.84 6.43 2.90
CA ARG A 53 -13.80 7.53 2.80
C ARG A 53 -13.98 8.05 1.37
N SER A 54 -13.18 7.56 0.42
CA SER A 54 -13.27 7.95 -0.99
C SER A 54 -14.35 7.16 -1.71
N SER A 55 -15.05 7.83 -2.62
CA SER A 55 -16.01 7.17 -3.52
C SER A 55 -15.38 6.80 -4.88
N ASP A 56 -14.11 7.16 -5.10
CA ASP A 56 -13.42 6.87 -6.34
C ASP A 56 -12.96 5.40 -6.41
N PRO A 57 -13.42 4.61 -7.39
CA PRO A 57 -13.03 3.21 -7.53
C PRO A 57 -11.51 3.02 -7.73
N ARG A 58 -10.82 3.99 -8.36
CA ARG A 58 -9.36 3.93 -8.58
C ARG A 58 -8.61 3.91 -7.25
N VAL A 59 -9.10 4.65 -6.24
CA VAL A 59 -8.50 4.70 -4.91
C VAL A 59 -8.60 3.34 -4.20
N HIS A 60 -9.72 2.63 -4.38
CA HIS A 60 -9.90 1.29 -3.82
C HIS A 60 -9.04 0.23 -4.53
N GLU A 61 -8.91 0.32 -5.86
CA GLU A 61 -8.02 -0.56 -6.62
C GLU A 61 -6.56 -0.37 -6.23
N LEU A 62 -6.12 0.89 -6.12
CA LEU A 62 -4.76 1.23 -5.69
C LEU A 62 -4.49 0.78 -4.25
N LYS A 63 -5.48 0.87 -3.35
CA LYS A 63 -5.37 0.31 -2.00
C LYS A 63 -5.10 -1.18 -2.05
N MET A 64 -5.87 -1.93 -2.85
CA MET A 64 -5.70 -3.36 -2.99
C MET A 64 -4.29 -3.69 -3.50
N GLN A 65 -3.80 -2.98 -4.51
CA GLN A 65 -2.44 -3.17 -5.02
C GLN A 65 -1.38 -2.89 -3.94
N LEU A 66 -1.54 -1.81 -3.17
CA LEU A 66 -0.64 -1.49 -2.05
C LEU A 66 -0.66 -2.57 -0.97
N ASP A 67 -1.83 -3.12 -0.63
CA ASP A 67 -1.95 -4.20 0.34
C ASP A 67 -1.25 -5.48 -0.15
N GLU A 68 -1.29 -5.77 -1.46
CA GLU A 68 -0.51 -6.87 -2.05
C GLU A 68 1.00 -6.68 -1.88
N THR A 69 1.51 -5.45 -1.97
CA THR A 69 2.95 -5.18 -1.79
C THR A 69 3.45 -5.49 -0.37
N LEU A 70 2.57 -5.48 0.63
CA LEU A 70 2.92 -5.76 2.01
C LEU A 70 2.95 -7.26 2.31
N LYS A 71 2.27 -8.08 1.49
CA LYS A 71 2.22 -9.52 1.72
C LYS A 71 3.64 -10.07 1.75
N PRO A 72 4.00 -10.83 2.81
CA PRO A 72 5.32 -11.43 2.87
C PRO A 72 5.50 -12.36 1.67
N SER A 73 6.57 -12.16 0.92
CA SER A 73 7.04 -13.15 -0.05
C SER A 73 7.52 -14.38 0.72
N LEU A 74 6.59 -15.30 1.00
CA LEU A 74 6.89 -16.55 1.68
C LEU A 74 7.82 -17.37 0.78
N ARG A 75 9.13 -17.31 1.04
CA ARG A 75 10.08 -18.29 0.51
C ARG A 75 10.07 -19.46 1.47
N VAL A 76 9.51 -20.59 1.03
CA VAL A 76 9.69 -21.87 1.73
C VAL A 76 11.17 -22.22 1.63
N VAL A 77 11.89 -22.09 2.73
CA VAL A 77 13.26 -22.60 2.87
C VAL A 77 13.12 -24.02 3.40
N ALA A 78 13.28 -25.03 2.54
CA ALA A 78 13.45 -26.39 3.03
C ALA A 78 14.75 -26.42 3.83
N ILE A 79 14.65 -26.57 5.15
CA ILE A 79 15.81 -26.82 6.00
C ILE A 79 16.13 -28.30 5.79
N ASP A 80 17.20 -28.59 5.04
CA ASP A 80 17.65 -29.95 4.80
C ASP A 80 17.84 -30.69 6.14
N GLY A 81 16.93 -31.64 6.42
CA GLY A 81 17.23 -32.80 7.23
C GLY A 81 16.81 -32.83 8.70
N VAL A 82 16.16 -31.82 9.29
CA VAL A 82 15.73 -31.93 10.69
C VAL A 82 14.29 -32.45 10.78
N LYS A 83 14.14 -33.75 11.05
CA LYS A 83 12.90 -34.32 11.59
C LYS A 83 12.63 -33.69 12.96
N VAL A 84 11.64 -32.82 13.03
CA VAL A 84 11.07 -32.40 14.30
C VAL A 84 10.10 -33.52 14.72
N SER A 85 10.46 -34.22 15.80
CA SER A 85 9.63 -35.24 16.45
C SER A 85 8.57 -34.57 17.33
#